data_AF-A0A0P0SFE7-F1
#
_entry.id   AF-A0A0P0SFE7-F1
#
_cell.length_a   1.000
_cell.length_b   1.000
_cell.length_c   1.000
_cell.angle_alpha   90.00
_cell.angle_beta   90.00
_cell.angle_gamma   90.00
#
_symmetry.space_group_name_H-M   'P 1'
#
loop_
_entity.id
_entity.type
_entity.pdbx_description
1 polymer ?
#
loop_
_entity_poly.entity_id
_entity_poly.type
_entity_poly.pdbx_seq_one_letter_code
_entity_poly.pdbx_strand_id
1 'polypeptide(L)'
;MKVTWEVLTIEVGDPSASARWWAETVGWDVVSESSAGVEVRSPDGTGTGLFFVLTAEPKAEKNRLHLDLYAEDQGATAQRLVERGAERVDVGQSPDAEWIVLRDPDGHEFCLLEPRND
;
A
#
# COMPACT_ATOMS: atom_id res chain seq x y z
N MET A 1 25.07 15.77 -8.36
CA MET A 1 23.93 15.98 -7.45
C MET A 1 23.36 14.62 -7.09
N LYS A 2 23.22 14.27 -5.81
CA LYS A 2 22.66 12.98 -5.37
C LYS A 2 21.21 13.22 -4.93
N VAL A 3 20.26 12.54 -5.56
CA VAL A 3 18.84 12.51 -5.16
C VAL A 3 18.55 11.10 -4.65
N THR A 4 17.81 11.00 -3.55
CA THR A 4 17.44 9.72 -2.92
C THR A 4 15.94 9.72 -2.69
N TRP A 5 15.27 8.59 -2.94
CA TRP A 5 13.86 8.44 -2.62
C TRP A 5 13.70 8.25 -1.11
N GLU A 6 12.94 9.13 -0.49
CA GLU A 6 12.71 9.13 0.95
C GLU A 6 11.42 8.38 1.32
N VAL A 7 10.25 8.83 0.87
CA VAL A 7 8.95 8.25 1.24
C VAL A 7 7.91 8.34 0.12
N LEU A 8 6.85 7.54 0.19
CA LEU A 8 5.59 7.75 -0.51
C LEU A 8 4.53 8.23 0.48
N THR A 9 3.97 9.41 0.25
CA THR A 9 2.90 9.96 1.09
C THR A 9 1.51 9.61 0.54
N ILE A 10 0.61 9.14 1.41
CA ILE A 10 -0.75 8.73 1.08
C ILE A 10 -1.72 9.48 2.02
N GLU A 11 -2.68 10.19 1.44
CA GLU A 11 -3.72 10.88 2.21
C GLU A 11 -4.86 9.91 2.54
N VAL A 12 -5.27 9.84 3.81
CA VAL A 12 -6.23 8.85 4.33
C VAL A 12 -7.15 9.46 5.38
N GLY A 13 -8.28 8.81 5.66
CA GLY A 13 -9.26 9.27 6.65
C GLY A 13 -8.84 8.96 8.09
N ASP A 14 -8.05 7.90 8.30
CA ASP A 14 -7.48 7.51 9.59
C ASP A 14 -6.01 7.06 9.42
N PRO A 15 -5.03 7.98 9.54
CA PRO A 15 -3.61 7.67 9.36
C PRO A 15 -3.09 6.52 10.22
N SER A 16 -3.59 6.41 11.45
CA SER A 16 -3.14 5.41 12.40
C SER A 16 -3.70 4.03 12.06
N ALA A 17 -4.94 3.95 11.55
CA ALA A 17 -5.51 2.71 11.04
C ALA A 17 -4.80 2.25 9.76
N SER A 18 -4.63 3.15 8.77
CA SER A 18 -3.99 2.79 7.50
C SER A 18 -2.53 2.38 7.72
N ALA A 19 -1.78 3.10 8.54
CA ALA A 19 -0.38 2.75 8.84
C ALA A 19 -0.24 1.37 9.47
N ARG A 20 -1.11 1.00 10.42
CA ARG A 20 -1.08 -0.33 11.05
C ARG A 20 -1.48 -1.43 10.06
N TRP A 21 -2.49 -1.16 9.23
CA TRP A 21 -2.90 -2.10 8.19
C TRP A 21 -1.76 -2.37 7.21
N TRP A 22 -1.10 -1.32 6.73
CA TRP A 22 0.04 -1.41 5.81
C TRP A 22 1.28 -2.03 6.45
N ALA A 23 1.63 -1.65 7.68
CA ALA A 23 2.73 -2.24 8.44
C ALA A 23 2.61 -3.78 8.51
N GLU A 24 1.43 -4.29 8.84
CA GLU A 24 1.19 -5.74 8.84
C GLU A 24 1.17 -6.34 7.42
N THR A 25 0.63 -5.62 6.41
CA THR A 25 0.58 -6.08 5.01
C THR A 25 1.97 -6.33 4.42
N VAL A 26 2.94 -5.43 4.66
CA VAL A 26 4.30 -5.53 4.09
C VAL A 26 5.36 -6.01 5.09
N GLY A 27 4.96 -6.34 6.32
CA GLY A 27 5.88 -6.80 7.38
C GLY A 27 6.84 -5.71 7.87
N TRP A 28 6.37 -4.47 7.96
CA TRP A 28 7.12 -3.28 8.35
C TRP A 28 6.67 -2.75 9.72
N ASP A 29 7.41 -1.79 10.26
CA ASP A 29 7.16 -1.19 11.57
C ASP A 29 6.64 0.25 11.46
N VAL A 30 5.72 0.62 12.35
CA VAL A 30 5.37 2.04 12.57
C VAL A 30 6.50 2.69 13.36
N VAL A 31 7.21 3.63 12.73
CA VAL A 31 8.41 4.28 13.32
C VAL A 31 8.14 5.69 13.85
N SER A 32 7.02 6.29 13.46
CA SER A 32 6.60 7.62 13.92
C SER A 32 5.08 7.74 13.86
N GLU A 33 4.48 8.35 14.89
CA GLU A 33 3.05 8.67 14.96
C GLU A 33 2.91 10.06 15.61
N SER A 34 2.43 11.03 14.84
CA SER A 34 2.33 12.43 15.28
C SER A 34 1.15 13.14 14.62
N SER A 35 0.91 14.39 15.00
CA SER A 35 -0.10 15.24 14.33
C SER A 35 0.22 15.53 12.86
N ALA A 36 1.46 15.32 12.42
CA ALA A 36 1.84 15.47 11.01
C ALA A 36 1.47 14.24 10.16
N GLY A 37 1.27 13.07 10.79
CA GLY A 37 1.04 11.81 10.11
C GLY A 37 1.73 10.63 10.80
N VAL A 38 1.62 9.46 10.18
CA VAL A 38 2.14 8.18 10.69
C VAL A 38 3.03 7.54 9.64
N GLU A 39 4.23 7.14 10.04
CA GLU A 39 5.28 6.64 9.15
C GLU A 39 5.55 5.16 9.38
N VAL A 40 5.64 4.42 8.27
CA VAL A 40 5.94 2.98 8.24
C VAL A 40 7.22 2.75 7.45
N ARG A 41 8.15 1.96 8.01
CA ARG A 41 9.47 1.65 7.43
C ARG A 41 9.79 0.17 7.54
N SER A 42 10.62 -0.33 6.63
CA SER A 42 11.16 -1.67 6.74
C SER A 42 11.94 -1.85 8.05
N PRO A 43 11.96 -3.05 8.64
CA PRO A 43 12.65 -3.29 9.91
C PRO A 43 14.17 -3.03 9.85
N ASP A 44 14.77 -3.14 8.67
CA ASP A 44 16.19 -2.84 8.44
C ASP A 44 16.48 -1.36 8.12
N GLY A 45 15.44 -0.53 8.05
CA GLY A 45 15.54 0.91 7.75
C GLY A 45 16.01 1.23 6.33
N THR A 46 15.95 0.26 5.41
CA THR A 46 16.36 0.44 4.02
C THR A 46 15.19 0.73 3.08
N GLY A 47 15.48 1.31 1.92
CA GLY A 47 14.46 1.61 0.91
C GLY A 47 13.53 2.78 1.28
N THR A 48 12.37 2.80 0.64
CA THR A 48 11.38 3.89 0.71
C THR A 48 10.29 3.54 1.71
N GLY A 49 9.94 4.47 2.60
CA GLY A 49 8.83 4.30 3.55
C GLY A 49 7.45 4.63 2.98
N LEU A 50 6.42 4.38 3.78
CA LEU A 50 5.07 4.91 3.56
C LEU A 50 4.75 5.94 4.65
N PHE A 51 4.14 7.07 4.28
CA PHE A 51 3.72 8.10 5.21
C PHE A 51 2.24 8.43 5.02
N PHE A 52 1.45 8.23 6.05
CA PHE A 52 0.01 8.42 6.04
C PHE A 52 -0.34 9.75 6.68
N VAL A 53 -1.07 10.59 5.95
CA VAL A 53 -1.47 11.93 6.41
C VAL A 53 -2.99 12.06 6.40
N LEU A 54 -3.53 12.81 7.37
CA LEU A 54 -4.96 12.97 7.51
C LEU A 54 -5.51 13.85 6.39
N THR A 55 -6.57 13.39 5.73
CA THR A 55 -7.44 14.21 4.89
C THR A 55 -8.90 14.03 5.31
N ALA A 56 -9.68 15.10 5.18
CA ALA A 56 -11.13 15.07 5.39
C ALA A 56 -11.89 14.66 4.11
N GLU A 57 -11.20 14.63 2.97
CA GLU A 57 -11.79 14.31 1.67
C GLU A 57 -11.57 12.83 1.36
N PRO A 58 -12.63 12.01 1.35
CA PRO A 58 -12.47 10.61 0.96
C PRO A 58 -12.02 10.53 -0.50
N LYS A 59 -11.25 9.49 -0.83
CA LYS A 59 -10.77 9.26 -2.19
C LYS A 59 -11.95 9.18 -3.17
N ALA A 60 -11.96 10.07 -4.17
CA ALA A 60 -13.04 10.17 -5.15
C ALA A 60 -12.72 9.47 -6.48
N GLU A 61 -11.46 9.51 -6.91
CA GLU A 61 -11.02 9.06 -8.25
C GLU A 61 -9.96 7.96 -8.15
N LYS A 62 -9.67 7.30 -9.26
CA LYS A 62 -8.58 6.31 -9.35
C LYS A 62 -7.22 6.95 -9.03
N ASN A 63 -6.38 6.24 -8.28
CA ASN A 63 -5.00 6.64 -8.05
C ASN A 63 -4.24 6.87 -9.38
N ARG A 64 -3.43 7.93 -9.42
CA ARG A 64 -2.55 8.25 -10.58
C ARG A 64 -1.17 7.61 -10.46
N LEU A 65 -0.84 7.15 -9.27
CA LEU A 65 0.36 6.39 -8.95
C LEU A 65 -0.06 4.98 -8.54
N HIS A 66 0.74 3.99 -8.87
CA HIS A 66 0.49 2.60 -8.52
C HIS A 66 1.56 2.15 -7.52
N LEU A 67 1.11 1.54 -6.42
CA LEU A 67 1.98 0.82 -5.50
C LEU A 67 1.95 -0.66 -5.88
N ASP A 68 3.09 -1.17 -6.33
CA ASP A 68 3.25 -2.54 -6.84
C ASP A 68 4.06 -3.36 -5.83
N LEU A 69 3.48 -4.45 -5.35
CA LEU A 69 4.08 -5.34 -4.35
C LEU A 69 4.22 -6.75 -4.90
N TYR A 70 5.32 -7.42 -4.57
CA TYR A 70 5.46 -8.85 -4.85
C TYR A 70 4.85 -9.68 -3.72
N ALA A 71 4.20 -10.78 -4.08
CA ALA A 71 3.72 -11.79 -3.14
C ALA A 71 4.18 -13.18 -3.62
N GLU A 72 4.74 -13.99 -2.73
CA GLU A 72 5.17 -15.36 -3.08
C GLU A 72 4.02 -16.22 -3.62
N ASP A 73 2.85 -16.11 -3.00
CA ASP A 73 1.58 -16.66 -3.49
C ASP A 73 0.59 -15.52 -3.64
N GLN A 74 0.43 -15.03 -4.88
CA GLN A 74 -0.42 -13.90 -5.21
C GLN A 74 -1.89 -14.15 -4.82
N GLY A 75 -2.40 -15.36 -5.07
CA GLY A 75 -3.79 -15.72 -4.82
C GLY A 75 -4.12 -15.81 -3.33
N ALA A 76 -3.30 -16.54 -2.57
CA ALA A 76 -3.46 -16.69 -1.13
C ALA A 76 -3.24 -15.36 -0.40
N THR A 77 -2.25 -14.57 -0.82
CA THR A 77 -2.00 -13.24 -0.23
C THR A 77 -3.20 -12.32 -0.48
N ALA A 78 -3.74 -12.27 -1.70
CA ALA A 78 -4.92 -11.49 -2.00
C ALA A 78 -6.13 -11.92 -1.15
N GLN A 79 -6.34 -13.22 -0.93
CA GLN A 79 -7.42 -13.70 -0.06
C GLN A 79 -7.24 -13.21 1.39
N ARG A 80 -6.04 -13.34 1.96
CA ARG A 80 -5.75 -12.87 3.34
C ARG A 80 -5.95 -11.37 3.49
N LEU A 81 -5.56 -10.58 2.49
CA LEU A 81 -5.77 -9.13 2.52
C LEU A 81 -7.25 -8.77 2.46
N VAL A 82 -8.06 -9.51 1.68
CA VAL A 82 -9.52 -9.34 1.66
C VAL A 82 -10.13 -9.67 3.03
N GLU A 83 -9.67 -10.73 3.69
CA GLU A 83 -10.09 -11.06 5.07
C GLU A 83 -9.71 -9.96 6.08
N ARG A 84 -8.69 -9.15 5.77
CA ARG A 84 -8.25 -7.97 6.54
C ARG A 84 -8.87 -6.64 6.05
N GLY A 85 -9.93 -6.69 5.24
CA GLY A 85 -10.70 -5.52 4.83
C GLY A 85 -10.28 -4.87 3.51
N ALA A 86 -9.36 -5.48 2.75
CA ALA A 86 -9.14 -5.07 1.37
C ALA A 86 -10.29 -5.51 0.45
N GLU A 87 -10.40 -4.88 -0.71
CA GLU A 87 -11.36 -5.25 -1.75
C GLU A 87 -10.63 -5.60 -3.05
N ARG A 88 -10.96 -6.72 -3.70
CA ARG A 88 -10.51 -6.98 -5.09
C ARG A 88 -11.27 -6.08 -6.04
N VAL A 89 -10.56 -5.33 -6.88
CA VAL A 89 -11.18 -4.35 -7.79
C VAL A 89 -10.74 -4.51 -9.23
N ASP A 90 -11.62 -4.11 -10.14
CA ASP A 90 -11.30 -3.90 -11.55
C ASP A 90 -11.18 -2.39 -11.81
N VAL A 91 -10.00 -1.97 -12.25
CA VAL A 91 -9.69 -0.57 -12.61
C VAL A 91 -9.44 -0.40 -14.11
N GLY A 92 -9.96 -1.34 -14.91
CA GLY A 92 -9.80 -1.41 -16.35
C GLY A 92 -8.52 -2.12 -16.79
N GLN A 93 -7.97 -3.00 -15.95
CA GLN A 93 -6.84 -3.84 -16.36
C GLN A 93 -7.27 -4.89 -17.40
N SER A 94 -6.32 -5.39 -18.20
CA SER A 94 -6.58 -6.46 -19.17
C SER A 94 -7.04 -7.75 -18.46
N PRO A 95 -7.91 -8.58 -19.07
CA PRO A 95 -8.18 -9.93 -18.58
C PRO A 95 -6.93 -10.81 -18.46
N ASP A 96 -5.88 -10.50 -19.24
CA ASP A 96 -4.59 -11.19 -19.23
C ASP A 96 -3.56 -10.52 -18.28
N ALA A 97 -3.99 -9.62 -17.39
CA ALA A 97 -3.09 -8.97 -16.44
C ALA A 97 -2.52 -9.99 -15.44
N GLU A 98 -1.20 -9.99 -15.29
CA GLU A 98 -0.46 -10.89 -14.38
C GLU A 98 -0.43 -10.38 -12.92
N TRP A 99 -1.26 -9.38 -12.59
CA TRP A 99 -1.37 -8.80 -11.25
C TRP A 99 -2.82 -8.77 -10.77
N ILE A 100 -2.99 -8.89 -9.45
CA ILE A 100 -4.29 -8.69 -8.78
C ILE A 100 -4.33 -7.26 -8.24
N VAL A 101 -5.34 -6.49 -8.63
CA VAL A 101 -5.57 -5.15 -8.06
C VAL A 101 -6.48 -5.26 -6.83
N LEU A 102 -6.02 -4.66 -5.73
CA LEU A 102 -6.75 -4.55 -4.47
C LEU A 102 -6.93 -3.06 -4.11
N ARG A 103 -7.97 -2.75 -3.33
CA ARG A 103 -8.11 -1.52 -2.57
C ARG A 103 -7.86 -1.79 -1.10
N ASP A 104 -7.09 -0.93 -0.45
CA ASP A 104 -6.97 -0.92 1.01
C ASP A 104 -8.28 -0.38 1.66
N PRO A 105 -8.41 -0.44 3.00
CA PRO A 105 -9.62 0.03 3.69
C PRO A 105 -9.96 1.52 3.48
N ASP A 106 -8.99 2.35 3.11
CA ASP A 106 -9.19 3.77 2.78
C ASP A 106 -9.50 4.00 1.27
N GLY A 107 -9.53 2.91 0.49
CA GLY A 107 -9.92 2.91 -0.93
C GLY A 107 -8.77 3.08 -1.91
N HIS A 108 -7.52 3.07 -1.46
CA HIS A 108 -6.34 3.23 -2.30
C HIS A 108 -6.00 1.95 -3.04
N GLU A 109 -5.85 2.06 -4.37
CA GLU A 109 -5.49 0.91 -5.19
C GLU A 109 -4.00 0.55 -5.11
N PHE A 110 -3.70 -0.74 -5.02
CA PHE A 110 -2.36 -1.31 -5.13
C PHE A 110 -2.40 -2.66 -5.87
N CYS A 111 -1.27 -3.08 -6.43
CA CYS A 111 -1.15 -4.32 -7.20
C CYS A 111 -0.35 -5.36 -6.41
N LEU A 112 -0.81 -6.61 -6.42
CA LEU A 112 0.00 -7.77 -6.09
C LEU A 112 0.50 -8.42 -7.37
N LEU A 113 1.81 -8.56 -7.50
CA LEU A 113 2.53 -9.13 -8.63
C LEU A 113 3.10 -10.50 -8.22
N GLU A 114 3.26 -11.39 -9.19
CA GLU A 114 4.11 -12.56 -9.00
C GLU A 114 5.59 -12.14 -8.94
N PRO A 115 6.43 -12.80 -8.12
CA PRO A 115 7.86 -12.50 -8.08
C PRO A 115 8.48 -12.65 -9.46
N ARG A 116 9.39 -11.73 -9.81
CA ARG A 116 10.16 -11.89 -11.04
C ARG A 116 10.98 -13.18 -10.96
N ASN A 117 10.81 -14.06 -11.94
CA ASN A 117 11.70 -15.18 -12.19
C ASN A 117 12.98 -14.65 -12.84
N ASP A 118 13.84 -14.00 -12.06
CA ASP A 118 15.17 -13.55 -12.50
C ASP A 118 16.24 -14.62 -12.14
#